data_AF-A0A0Q5NB94-F1
#
_entry.id   AF-A0A0Q5NB94-F1
#
_cell.length_a   1.000
_cell.length_b   1.000
_cell.length_c   1.000
_cell.angle_alpha   90.00
_cell.angle_beta   90.00
_cell.angle_gamma   90.00
#
_symmetry.space_group_name_H-M   'P 1'
#
loop_
_entity.id
_entity.type
_entity.pdbx_description
1 polymer ?
#
loop_
_entity_poly.entity_id
_entity_poly.type
_entity_poly.pdbx_seq_one_letter_code
_entity_poly.pdbx_strand_id
1 'polypeptide(L)' 'METLIMHPETKEQLAALKAVAKALKVNVETTKSPYNPEFVRMIKTAEKRGNFKPIDANDIWGSLGLK' A
#
# COMPACT_ATOMS: atom_id res chain seq x y z
N MET A 1 19.47 1.87 -5.51
CA MET A 1 19.22 0.64 -4.72
C MET A 1 17.72 0.35 -4.80
N GLU A 2 17.36 -0.91 -4.96
CA GLU A 2 15.98 -1.36 -5.16
C GLU A 2 15.38 -1.89 -3.84
N THR A 3 14.06 -1.81 -3.70
CA THR A 3 13.33 -2.36 -2.55
C THR A 3 12.74 -3.71 -2.92
N LEU A 4 13.14 -4.76 -2.22
CA LEU A 4 12.53 -6.10 -2.35
C LEU A 4 11.34 -6.23 -1.39
N ILE A 5 10.15 -6.49 -1.92
CA ILE A 5 8.94 -6.76 -1.14
C ILE A 5 8.61 -8.25 -1.24
N MET A 6 8.46 -8.92 -0.10
CA MET A 6 8.17 -10.35 -0.02
C MET A 6 6.79 -10.57 0.64
N HIS A 7 5.97 -11.43 0.05
CA HIS A 7 4.61 -11.73 0.52
C HIS A 7 4.52 -13.18 1.03
N PRO A 8 4.98 -13.47 2.26
CA PRO A 8 4.89 -14.83 2.81
C PRO A 8 3.42 -15.22 3.04
N GLU A 9 3.05 -16.43 2.60
CA GLU A 9 1.70 -16.98 2.70
C GLU A 9 1.50 -17.82 3.97
N THR A 10 2.59 -18.30 4.58
CA THR A 10 2.56 -19.12 5.80
C THR A 10 3.40 -18.53 6.94
N LYS A 11 3.11 -18.95 8.18
CA LYS A 11 3.88 -18.55 9.37
C LYS A 11 5.34 -19.04 9.31
N GLU A 12 5.58 -20.20 8.70
CA GLU A 12 6.91 -20.79 8.54
C GLU A 12 7.75 -19.98 7.56
N GLN A 13 7.17 -19.56 6.42
CA GLN A 13 7.83 -18.68 5.46
C GLN A 13 8.21 -17.34 6.10
N LEU A 14 7.30 -16.73 6.86
CA LEU A 14 7.57 -15.48 7.59
C LEU A 14 8.72 -15.66 8.61
N ALA A 15 8.76 -16.79 9.31
CA ALA A 15 9.82 -17.08 10.28
C ALA A 15 11.19 -17.24 9.59
N ALA A 16 11.24 -17.95 8.46
CA ALA A 16 12.46 -18.12 7.67
C ALA A 16 13.00 -16.78 7.14
N LEU A 17 12.13 -15.93 6.57
CA LEU A 17 12.53 -14.60 6.06
C LEU A 17 13.09 -13.71 7.18
N LYS A 18 12.48 -13.74 8.37
CA LYS A 18 12.98 -12.99 9.53
C LYS A 18 14.37 -13.47 9.97
N ALA A 19 14.61 -14.79 9.93
CA ALA A 19 15.92 -15.34 10.28
C ALA A 19 17.01 -14.91 9.30
N VAL A 20 16.72 -14.96 7.99
CA VAL A 20 17.64 -14.50 6.93
C VAL A 20 17.94 -13.01 7.09
N ALA A 21 16.92 -12.18 7.24
CA ALA A 21 17.11 -10.73 7.40
C ALA A 21 17.93 -10.38 8.66
N LYS A 22 17.70 -11.10 9.77
CA LYS A 22 18.49 -10.94 11.00
C LYS A 22 19.96 -11.31 10.78
N ALA A 23 20.24 -12.41 10.08
CA ALA A 23 21.62 -12.83 9.77
C ALA A 23 22.34 -11.79 8.91
N LEU A 24 21.63 -11.16 7.98
CA LEU A 24 22.14 -10.11 7.11
C LEU A 24 22.16 -8.71 7.75
N LYS A 25 21.69 -8.57 9.00
CA LYS A 25 21.53 -7.29 9.70
C LYS A 25 20.69 -6.27 8.92
N VAL A 26 19.68 -6.75 8.18
CA VAL A 26 18.74 -5.92 7.44
C VAL A 26 17.58 -5.52 8.36
N ASN A 27 17.18 -4.25 8.32
CA ASN A 27 15.99 -3.78 9.04
C ASN A 27 14.73 -4.31 8.36
N VAL A 28 13.84 -4.94 9.14
CA VAL A 28 12.58 -5.51 8.66
C VAL A 28 11.41 -4.79 9.32
N GLU A 29 10.50 -4.27 8.51
CA GLU A 29 9.20 -3.78 8.96
C GLU A 29 8.13 -4.84 8.68
N THR A 30 7.27 -5.12 9.66
CA THR A 30 6.13 -6.02 9.48
C THR A 30 4.83 -5.23 9.64
N THR A 31 4.04 -5.17 8.58
CA THR A 31 2.68 -4.62 8.60
C THR A 31 1.66 -5.75 8.38
N LYS A 32 0.53 -5.68 9.09
CA LYS A 32 -0.62 -6.57 8.84
C LYS A 32 -1.52 -6.05 7.71
N SER A 33 -1.43 -4.76 7.41
CA SER A 33 -2.21 -4.11 6.37
C SER A 33 -1.44 -4.16 5.04
N PRO A 34 -2.09 -4.57 3.93
CA PRO A 34 -1.48 -4.48 2.61
C PRO A 34 -1.22 -3.03 2.19
N TYR A 35 -1.92 -2.07 2.81
CA TYR A 35 -1.75 -0.65 2.55
C TYR A 35 -0.91 0.03 3.64
N ASN A 36 -0.05 0.94 3.22
CA ASN A 36 0.69 1.83 4.10
C ASN A 36 -0.29 2.64 4.99
N PRO A 37 -0.09 2.72 6.31
CA PRO A 37 -0.96 3.47 7.21
C PRO A 37 -1.15 4.94 6.87
N GLU A 38 -0.10 5.61 6.37
CA GLU A 38 -0.14 7.02 5.96
C GLU A 38 -1.04 7.21 4.73
N PHE A 39 -0.98 6.26 3.79
CA PHE A 39 -1.89 6.22 2.64
C PHE A 39 -3.34 6.06 3.11
N VAL A 40 -3.61 5.11 4.00
CA VAL A 40 -4.96 4.91 4.57
C VAL A 40 -5.45 6.17 5.28
N ARG A 41 -4.58 6.86 6.03
CA ARG A 41 -4.92 8.12 6.72
C ARG A 41 -5.26 9.24 5.73
N MET A 42 -4.50 9.35 4.63
CA MET A 42 -4.75 10.32 3.56
C MET A 42 -6.14 10.11 2.95
N ILE A 43 -6.47 8.86 2.58
CA ILE A 43 -7.78 8.51 1.99
C ILE A 43 -8.92 8.83 2.96
N LYS A 44 -8.83 8.41 4.23
CA LYS A 44 -9.86 8.73 5.24
C LYS A 44 -10.03 10.22 5.47
N THR A 45 -8.95 11.00 5.36
CA THR A 45 -9.01 12.46 5.46
C THR A 45 -9.71 13.07 4.25
N ALA A 46 -9.41 12.58 3.05
CA ALA A 46 -10.06 13.02 1.82
C ALA A 46 -11.56 12.70 1.82
N GLU A 47 -11.95 11.50 2.26
CA GLU A 47 -13.35 11.08 2.38
C GLU A 47 -14.15 12.02 3.30
N LYS A 48 -13.58 12.38 4.46
CA LYS A 48 -14.21 13.34 5.40
C LYS A 48 -14.37 14.75 4.85
N ARG A 49 -13.52 15.18 3.92
CA ARG A 49 -13.61 16.53 3.32
C ARG A 49 -14.83 16.68 2.40
N GLY A 50 -15.36 15.58 1.86
CA GLY A 50 -16.56 15.60 1.00
C GLY A 50 -16.38 16.25 -0.38
N ASN A 51 -15.23 16.87 -0.66
CA ASN A 51 -14.94 17.50 -1.94
C ASN A 51 -14.24 16.50 -2.87
N PHE A 52 -15.03 15.68 -3.57
CA PHE A 52 -14.56 14.71 -4.54
C PHE A 52 -15.30 14.89 -5.87
N LYS A 53 -14.58 14.65 -6.98
CA LYS A 53 -15.17 14.57 -8.31
C LYS A 53 -15.44 13.10 -8.61
N PRO A 54 -16.71 12.66 -8.72
CA PRO A 54 -16.99 11.30 -9.18
C PRO A 54 -16.47 11.14 -10.61
N ILE A 55 -15.71 10.07 -10.84
CA ILE A 55 -15.17 9.74 -12.17
C ILE A 55 -15.95 8.54 -12.69
N ASP A 56 -16.61 8.73 -13.83
CA ASP A 56 -17.18 7.61 -14.58
C ASP A 56 -16.04 6.81 -15.23
N ALA A 57 -15.99 5.50 -14.96
CA ALA A 57 -15.02 4.59 -15.56
C ALA A 57 -15.19 4.47 -17.09
N ASN A 58 -16.41 4.71 -17.60
CA ASN A 58 -16.70 4.66 -19.04
C ASN A 58 -16.37 5.98 -19.76
N ASP A 59 -16.24 7.10 -19.04
CA ASP A 59 -15.87 8.40 -19.60
C ASP A 59 -15.02 9.22 -18.62
N ILE A 60 -13.77 8.80 -18.45
CA ILE A 60 -12.80 9.43 -17.54
C ILE A 60 -12.54 10.88 -17.94
N TRP A 61 -12.34 11.14 -19.24
CA TRP A 61 -11.98 12.49 -19.73
C TRP A 61 -13.15 13.46 -19.69
N GLY A 62 -14.37 13.00 -20.01
CA GLY A 62 -15.58 13.81 -19.83
C GLY A 62 -15.84 14.15 -18.36
N SER A 63 -15.67 13.16 -17.47
CA SER A 63 -15.77 13.37 -16.01
C SER A 63 -14.76 14.41 -15.51
N LEU A 64 -13.61 14.54 -16.16
CA LEU A 64 -12.57 15.53 -15.81
C LEU A 64 -12.77 16.90 -16.50
N GLY A 65 -13.66 17.01 -17.49
CA GLY A 65 -13.90 18.26 -18.22
C GLY A 65 -12.77 18.61 -19.19
N LEU A 66 -12.09 17.60 -19.73
CA LEU A 66 -10.93 17.73 -20.62
C LEU A 66 -11.30 17.46 -22.09
N LYS A 67 -12.56 17.69 -22.46
CA LYS A 67 -13.10 17.57 -23.82
C LYS A 67 -13.33 18.94 -24.42
#